data_AF-A0A0P1BH45-F1
#
_entry.id   AF-A0A0P1BH45-F1
#
_cell.length_a   1.000
_cell.length_b   1.000
_cell.length_c   1.000
_cell.angle_alpha   90.00
_cell.angle_beta   90.00
_cell.angle_gamma   90.00
#
_symmetry.space_group_name_H-M   'P 1'
#
loop_
_entity.id
_entity.type
_entity.pdbx_description
1 polymer ?
#
loop_
_entity_poly.entity_id
_entity_poly.type
_entity_poly.pdbx_seq_one_letter_code
_entity_poly.pdbx_strand_id
1 'polypeptide(L)' 'MHARAEEFVTMAKSKNASQHNQSRKAHRNGIKKPKTNKYPNLRGVNPKFLRNQRYAKHGTEKAVREARQGKREVA' A
#
# COMPACT_ATOMS: atom_id res chain seq x y z
N MET A 1 -54.69 32.70 21.83
CA MET A 1 -54.02 31.40 21.90
C MET A 1 -54.33 30.61 20.64
N HIS A 2 -53.55 30.83 19.56
CA HIS A 2 -53.68 29.99 18.36
C HIS A 2 -52.70 28.84 18.49
N ALA A 3 -53.23 27.67 18.84
CA ALA A 3 -52.47 26.43 18.81
C ALA A 3 -52.03 26.18 17.37
N ARG A 4 -50.73 26.36 17.09
CA ARG A 4 -50.11 25.79 15.89
C ARG A 4 -50.16 24.28 16.08
N ALA A 5 -51.00 23.62 15.31
CA ALA A 5 -50.93 22.17 15.15
C ALA A 5 -49.53 21.82 14.67
N GLU A 6 -48.79 21.05 15.47
CA GLU A 6 -47.58 20.42 14.99
C GLU A 6 -48.00 19.38 13.94
N GLU A 7 -47.75 19.67 12.67
CA GLU A 7 -47.88 18.66 11.63
C GLU A 7 -46.81 17.59 11.88
N PHE A 8 -47.24 16.47 12.46
CA PHE A 8 -46.47 15.23 12.44
C PHE A 8 -46.35 14.77 10.99
N VAL A 9 -45.33 15.24 10.29
CA VAL A 9 -44.91 14.69 9.00
C VAL A 9 -44.52 13.24 9.25
N THR A 10 -45.37 12.31 8.82
CA THR A 10 -45.06 10.89 8.83
C THR A 10 -43.80 10.69 8.00
N MET A 11 -42.75 10.17 8.61
CA MET A 11 -41.46 9.94 7.96
C MET A 11 -41.67 8.90 6.85
N ALA A 12 -41.96 9.34 5.62
CA ALA A 12 -42.17 8.45 4.49
C ALA A 12 -40.91 7.61 4.26
N LYS A 13 -41.06 6.29 4.13
CA LYS A 13 -39.93 5.37 4.02
C LYS A 13 -39.11 5.71 2.77
N SER A 14 -37.82 5.97 2.96
CA SER A 14 -36.85 6.22 1.88
C SER A 14 -36.09 4.94 1.52
N LYS A 15 -35.33 4.98 0.42
CA LYS A 15 -34.50 3.85 0.00
C LYS A 15 -33.27 3.73 0.91
N ASN A 16 -33.14 2.58 1.57
CA ASN A 16 -32.08 2.35 2.57
C ASN A 16 -30.66 2.20 1.97
N ALA A 17 -30.52 1.74 0.71
CA ALA A 17 -29.21 1.53 0.08
C ALA A 17 -29.29 1.54 -1.47
N SER A 18 -28.21 1.99 -2.14
CA SER A 18 -28.07 1.91 -3.61
C SER A 18 -26.61 1.88 -4.06
N GLN A 19 -26.29 0.97 -4.98
CA GLN A 19 -24.98 0.90 -5.65
C GLN A 19 -24.99 1.47 -7.08
N HIS A 20 -26.13 2.01 -7.54
CA HIS A 20 -26.39 2.34 -8.95
C HIS A 20 -25.31 3.22 -9.61
N ASN A 21 -24.81 4.25 -8.92
CA ASN A 21 -23.82 5.18 -9.48
C ASN A 21 -22.39 4.91 -9.00
N GLN A 22 -22.13 3.81 -8.28
CA GLN A 22 -20.81 3.56 -7.69
C GLN A 22 -19.79 3.18 -8.77
N SER A 23 -20.15 2.29 -9.69
CA SER A 23 -19.30 1.90 -10.81
C SER A 23 -18.93 3.12 -11.67
N ARG A 24 -19.92 3.93 -12.07
CA ARG A 24 -19.68 5.13 -12.89
C ARG A 24 -18.72 6.11 -12.22
N LYS A 25 -18.82 6.31 -10.89
CA LYS A 25 -17.88 7.16 -10.13
C LYS A 25 -16.47 6.56 -10.08
N ALA A 26 -16.35 5.27 -9.81
CA ALA A 26 -15.06 4.57 -9.75
C ALA A 26 -14.30 4.64 -11.08
N HIS A 27 -15.03 4.59 -12.20
CA HIS A 27 -14.45 4.65 -13.54
C HIS A 27 -14.16 6.07 -14.06
N ARG A 28 -14.67 7.15 -13.43
CA ARG A 28 -14.37 8.54 -13.89
C ARG A 28 -12.89 8.85 -13.92
N ASN A 29 -12.15 8.44 -12.88
CA ASN A 29 -10.69 8.59 -12.80
C ASN A 29 -9.96 7.30 -13.19
N GLY A 30 -10.72 6.26 -13.55
CA GLY A 30 -10.26 4.90 -13.77
C GLY A 30 -9.85 4.18 -12.48
N ILE A 31 -10.07 2.86 -12.44
CA ILE A 31 -9.58 2.00 -11.36
C ILE A 31 -8.07 1.78 -11.59
N LYS A 32 -7.23 2.53 -10.88
CA LYS A 32 -5.77 2.43 -11.01
C LYS A 32 -5.27 1.15 -10.33
N LYS A 33 -4.40 0.42 -11.02
CA LYS A 33 -3.66 -0.71 -10.44
C LYS A 33 -2.62 -0.20 -9.42
N PRO A 34 -2.26 -1.01 -8.41
CA PRO A 34 -1.17 -0.65 -7.51
C PRO A 34 0.11 -0.43 -8.30
N LYS A 35 0.90 0.57 -7.90
CA LYS A 35 2.16 0.90 -8.56
C LYS A 35 3.17 -0.23 -8.32
N THR A 36 3.72 -0.78 -9.40
CA THR A 36 4.85 -1.71 -9.33
C THR A 36 6.16 -0.91 -9.30
N ASN A 37 7.03 -1.24 -8.36
CA ASN A 37 8.38 -0.67 -8.27
C ASN A 37 9.39 -1.76 -8.61
N LYS A 38 10.55 -1.39 -9.18
CA LYS A 38 11.63 -2.34 -9.53
C LYS A 38 12.10 -3.16 -8.33
N TYR A 39 12.12 -2.55 -7.15
CA TYR A 39 12.54 -3.19 -5.90
C TYR A 39 11.40 -3.14 -4.88
N PRO A 40 10.84 -4.29 -4.48
CA PRO A 40 9.84 -4.35 -3.42
C PRO A 40 10.49 -4.19 -2.04
N ASN A 41 9.69 -3.84 -1.02
CA ASN A 41 10.15 -3.87 0.36
C ASN A 41 10.23 -5.33 0.86
N LEU A 42 11.06 -5.57 1.89
CA LEU A 42 11.26 -6.90 2.48
C LEU A 42 10.43 -7.10 3.77
N ARG A 43 9.38 -6.29 3.98
CA ARG A 43 8.54 -6.40 5.19
C ARG A 43 7.73 -7.69 5.12
N GLY A 44 7.79 -8.49 6.19
CA GLY A 44 7.13 -9.80 6.26
C GLY A 44 7.97 -11.00 5.77
N VAL A 45 9.19 -10.75 5.26
CA VAL A 45 10.13 -11.83 4.94
C VAL A 45 10.72 -12.43 6.22
N ASN A 46 11.02 -13.73 6.21
CA ASN A 46 11.54 -14.46 7.37
C ASN A 46 12.76 -13.74 8.00
N PRO A 47 12.72 -13.40 9.31
CA PRO A 47 13.81 -12.69 9.98
C PRO A 47 15.17 -13.42 9.92
N LYS A 48 15.19 -14.75 9.98
CA LYS A 48 16.43 -15.56 9.88
C LYS A 48 17.08 -15.39 8.50
N PHE A 49 16.27 -15.39 7.46
CA PHE A 49 16.74 -15.15 6.10
C PHE A 49 17.27 -13.72 5.93
N LEU A 50 16.55 -12.71 6.46
CA LEU A 50 16.98 -11.31 6.37
C LEU A 50 18.29 -11.04 7.12
N ARG A 51 18.49 -11.66 8.30
CA ARG A 51 19.75 -11.58 9.04
C ARG A 51 20.91 -12.12 8.21
N ASN A 52 20.74 -13.29 7.60
CA ASN A 52 21.77 -13.87 6.74
C ASN A 52 22.03 -13.02 5.50
N GLN A 53 20.98 -12.57 4.81
CA GLN A 53 21.10 -11.73 3.61
C GLN A 53 21.86 -10.42 3.93
N ARG A 54 21.63 -9.81 5.10
CA ARG A 54 22.36 -8.62 5.55
C ARG A 54 23.86 -8.89 5.66
N TYR A 55 24.25 -9.98 6.31
CA TYR A 55 25.67 -10.33 6.46
C TYR A 55 26.34 -10.69 5.13
N ALA A 56 25.64 -11.43 4.26
CA ALA A 56 26.14 -11.77 2.93
C ALA A 56 26.43 -10.52 2.09
N LYS A 57 25.47 -9.58 2.01
CA LYS A 57 25.64 -8.30 1.31
C LYS A 57 26.84 -7.51 1.84
N HIS A 58 26.94 -7.37 3.17
CA HIS A 58 28.07 -6.67 3.79
C HIS A 58 29.43 -7.32 3.48
N GLY A 59 29.50 -8.66 3.48
CA GLY A 59 30.70 -9.40 3.10
C GLY A 59 31.10 -9.15 1.63
N THR A 60 30.13 -9.18 0.71
CA THR A 60 30.38 -8.89 -0.71
C THR A 60 30.85 -7.45 -0.94
N GLU A 61 30.25 -6.48 -0.26
CA GLU A 61 30.65 -5.07 -0.36
C GLU A 61 32.08 -4.85 0.14
N LYS A 62 32.48 -5.53 1.22
CA LYS A 62 33.85 -5.49 1.73
C LYS A 62 34.85 -6.10 0.73
N ALA A 63 34.54 -7.27 0.19
CA ALA A 63 35.40 -7.94 -0.79
C ALA A 63 35.57 -7.11 -2.07
N VAL A 64 34.48 -6.55 -2.59
CA VAL A 64 34.52 -5.65 -3.77
C VAL A 64 35.34 -4.39 -3.47
N ARG A 65 35.23 -3.84 -2.26
CA ARG A 65 36.01 -2.66 -1.85
C ARG A 65 37.51 -2.98 -1.77
N GLU A 66 37.88 -4.11 -1.21
CA GLU A 66 39.28 -4.56 -1.11
C GLU A 66 39.90 -4.82 -2.49
N ALA A 67 39.13 -5.47 -3.40
CA ALA A 67 39.55 -5.69 -4.78
C ALA A 67 39.75 -4.35 -5.52
N ARG A 68 38.84 -3.39 -5.36
CA ARG A 68 38.99 -2.03 -5.92
C ARG A 68 40.20 -1.27 -5.37
N GLN A 69 40.58 -1.54 -4.12
CA GLN A 69 41.75 -0.93 -3.48
C GLN A 69 43.07 -1.66 -3.82
N GLY A 70 43.02 -2.72 -4.63
CA GLY A 70 44.20 -3.53 -4.97
C GLY A 70 44.78 -4.33 -3.80
N LYS A 71 44.09 -4.38 -2.66
CA LYS A 71 44.55 -5.08 -1.43
C LYS A 71 44.23 -6.58 -1.46
N ARG A 72 43.58 -7.03 -2.52
CA ARG A 72 43.11 -8.41 -2.67
C ARG A 72 43.43 -8.85 -4.08
N GLU A 73 44.41 -9.74 -4.21
CA GLU A 73 44.69 -10.43 -5.47
C GLU A 73 43.50 -11.34 -5.79
N VAL A 74 43.00 -11.18 -7.01
CA VAL A 74 41.98 -12.08 -7.57
C VAL A 74 42.77 -13.27 -8.10
N ALA A 75 42.56 -14.44 -7.49
CA ALA A 75 43.07 -15.71 -8.00
C ALA A 75 42.44 -16.04 -9.36
#